data_AF-A0AA39R469-F1
#
_entry.id   AF-A0AA39R469-F1
#
_cell.length_a   1.000
_cell.length_b   1.000
_cell.length_c   1.000
_cell.angle_alpha   90.00
_cell.angle_beta   90.00
_cell.angle_gamma   90.00
#
_symmetry.space_group_name_H-M   'P 1'
#
loop_
_entity.id
_entity.type
_entity.pdbx_description
1 polymer ?
#
loop_
_entity_poly.entity_id
_entity_poly.type
_entity_poly.pdbx_seq_one_letter_code
_entity_poly.pdbx_strand_id
1 'polypeptide(L)'
;MEQLAVINLSCPSCGQDCKDLRRYALSHQLSVLESNIDRMCAKFDSKLNALLHSMYRTKAELDRSFGTFVKALRPGPLTGRTNQDLVTTRGNAMAEVQSDISGFRDHVVRPFENNIANLATFLGVAAGADETDMSFPYLLHFDALFYRSRLIVLEEGLRMQIALNNIRGNSQHTSIMAKTLQAMTVMEAKEHLATIGTAIEACEAKGLKRLETELRLVQIFFHIVLRDAGTRSSLDVSASLTKIQDLCQTFPKTAGLLSNTYAAVKAVVYGQQRCGRMYTEESVKVWWTWPKYITGKLKYCTFGHPYSGETWADCPECGEEVQKPQARNPESFLKEKDFVAAMRAMAKNTKQWRV
;
A
#
# COMPACT_ATOMS: atom_id res chain seq x y z
N MET A 1 4.99 41.55 38.51
CA MET A 1 3.78 40.72 38.69
C MET A 1 2.91 40.93 37.46
N GLU A 2 3.19 40.18 36.39
CA GLU A 2 2.33 40.17 35.20
C GLU A 2 1.09 39.34 35.51
N GLN A 3 -0.09 39.92 35.25
CA GLN A 3 -1.36 39.20 35.28
C GLN A 3 -1.33 38.12 34.21
N LEU A 4 -1.00 36.89 34.62
CA LEU A 4 -1.09 35.71 33.78
C LEU A 4 -2.56 35.45 33.46
N ALA A 5 -2.98 35.78 32.24
CA ALA A 5 -4.30 35.44 31.73
C ALA A 5 -4.59 33.95 31.97
N VAL A 6 -5.71 33.68 32.64
CA VAL A 6 -6.29 32.34 32.79
C VAL A 6 -6.82 31.95 31.42
N ILE A 7 -6.14 31.02 30.74
CA ILE A 7 -6.67 30.43 29.52
C ILE A 7 -7.72 29.42 29.98
N ASN A 8 -9.00 29.76 29.79
CA ASN A 8 -10.09 28.79 29.96
C ASN A 8 -9.97 27.77 28.83
N LEU A 9 -9.47 26.58 29.16
CA LEU A 9 -9.44 25.44 28.26
C LEU A 9 -10.75 24.68 28.42
N SER A 10 -11.46 24.45 27.32
CA SER A 10 -12.64 23.57 27.27
C SER A 10 -12.29 22.27 26.54
N CYS A 11 -12.84 21.15 27.00
CA CYS A 11 -12.63 19.86 26.37
C CYS A 11 -13.28 19.84 24.97
N PRO A 12 -12.56 19.50 23.89
CA PRO A 12 -13.11 19.53 22.54
C PRO A 12 -14.13 18.42 22.29
N SER A 13 -14.15 17.36 23.11
CA SER A 13 -15.10 16.25 22.98
C SER A 13 -16.42 16.49 23.72
N CYS A 14 -16.42 17.21 24.85
CA CYS A 14 -17.60 17.39 25.70
C CYS A 14 -17.94 18.86 26.05
N GLY A 15 -17.11 19.82 25.64
CA GLY A 15 -17.31 21.26 25.86
C GLY A 15 -17.13 21.73 27.31
N GLN A 16 -16.83 20.84 28.26
CA GLN A 16 -16.68 21.21 29.67
C GLN A 16 -15.36 21.95 29.94
N ASP A 17 -15.41 22.97 30.80
CA ASP A 17 -14.24 23.69 31.28
C ASP A 17 -13.29 22.75 32.06
N CYS A 18 -12.04 22.69 31.63
CA CYS A 18 -10.97 21.95 32.29
C CYS A 18 -10.39 22.73 33.47
N LYS A 19 -11.22 22.97 34.51
CA LYS A 19 -10.86 23.79 35.69
C LYS A 19 -9.69 23.22 36.52
N ASP A 20 -9.41 21.92 36.39
CA ASP A 20 -8.36 21.22 37.14
C ASP A 20 -7.04 21.03 36.37
N LEU A 21 -6.97 21.42 35.09
CA LEU A 21 -5.71 21.33 34.35
C LEU A 21 -4.77 22.47 34.77
N ARG A 22 -3.93 22.20 35.77
CA ARG A 22 -2.85 23.11 36.17
C ARG A 22 -1.88 23.28 35.00
N ARG A 23 -1.62 24.55 34.61
CA ARG A 23 -0.68 24.94 33.53
C ARG A 23 0.67 24.21 33.59
N TYR A 24 1.19 23.95 34.79
CA TYR A 24 2.44 23.22 35.00
C TYR A 24 2.37 21.73 34.61
N ALA A 25 1.23 21.06 34.81
CA ALA A 25 1.04 19.69 34.40
C ALA A 25 0.99 19.57 32.86
N LEU A 26 0.34 20.53 32.20
CA LEU A 26 0.37 20.66 30.73
C LEU A 26 1.78 20.94 30.22
N SER A 27 2.48 21.91 30.81
CA SER A 27 3.85 22.27 30.40
C SER A 27 4.81 21.09 30.53
N HIS A 28 4.73 20.31 31.60
CA HIS A 28 5.53 19.10 31.76
C HIS A 28 5.12 17.99 30.78
N GLN A 29 3.83 17.80 30.50
CA GLN A 29 3.40 16.80 29.53
C GLN A 29 3.78 17.17 28.09
N LEU A 30 3.73 18.45 27.74
CA LEU A 30 4.19 18.98 26.46
C LEU A 30 5.71 18.87 26.32
N SER A 31 6.48 19.07 27.39
CA SER A 31 7.94 18.97 27.34
C SER A 31 8.46 17.56 27.08
N VAL A 32 7.66 16.51 27.34
CA VAL A 32 8.00 15.12 27.02
C VAL A 32 7.26 14.57 25.80
N LEU A 33 6.33 15.33 25.21
CA LEU A 33 5.47 14.88 24.12
C LEU A 33 6.28 14.48 22.89
N GLU A 34 7.25 15.30 22.49
CA GLU A 34 8.11 15.02 21.34
C GLU A 34 8.87 13.70 21.50
N SER A 35 9.45 13.46 22.68
CA SER A 35 10.15 12.20 22.98
C SER A 35 9.19 11.00 22.98
N ASN A 36 7.96 11.18 23.45
CA ASN A 36 6.95 10.13 23.41
C ASN A 36 6.51 9.82 21.97
N ILE A 37 6.33 10.85 21.13
CA ILE A 37 6.02 10.68 19.70
C ILE A 37 7.16 9.92 19.01
N ASP A 38 8.41 10.34 19.20
CA ASP A 38 9.61 9.70 18.63
C ASP A 38 9.67 8.20 18.99
N ARG A 39 9.45 7.86 20.26
CA ARG A 39 9.40 6.46 20.72
C ARG A 39 8.22 5.68 20.15
N MET A 40 7.06 6.33 19.99
CA MET A 40 5.87 5.68 19.42
C MET A 40 6.05 5.41 17.92
N CYS A 41 6.62 6.34 17.16
CA CYS A 41 7.02 6.14 15.77
C CYS A 41 7.96 4.93 15.64
N ALA A 42 9.00 4.86 16.48
CA ALA A 42 9.92 3.72 16.50
C ALA A 42 9.20 2.39 16.81
N LYS A 43 8.25 2.40 17.76
CA LYS A 43 7.44 1.22 18.11
C LYS A 43 6.55 0.78 16.95
N PHE A 44 5.92 1.73 16.24
CA PHE A 44 5.09 1.43 15.09
C PHE A 44 5.89 0.83 13.95
N ASP A 45 7.03 1.42 13.60
CA ASP A 45 7.91 0.88 12.54
C ASP A 45 8.46 -0.50 12.90
N SER A 46 8.84 -0.71 14.17
CA SER A 46 9.27 -2.02 14.66
C SER A 46 8.15 -3.07 14.52
N LYS A 47 6.91 -2.72 14.89
CA LYS A 47 5.77 -3.64 14.78
C LYS A 47 5.38 -3.90 13.33
N LEU A 48 5.37 -2.87 12.48
CA LEU A 48 5.17 -3.02 11.02
C LEU A 48 6.18 -4.01 10.45
N ASN A 49 7.46 -3.89 10.82
CA ASN A 49 8.49 -4.84 10.38
C ASN A 49 8.19 -6.28 10.79
N ALA A 50 7.89 -6.48 12.07
CA ALA A 50 7.68 -7.82 12.62
C ALA A 50 6.50 -8.51 11.94
N LEU A 51 5.43 -7.77 11.67
CA LEU A 51 4.26 -8.27 10.96
C LEU A 51 4.55 -8.53 9.48
N LEU A 52 5.33 -7.66 8.83
CA LEU A 52 5.80 -7.88 7.46
C LEU A 52 6.63 -9.17 7.36
N HIS A 53 7.53 -9.41 8.32
CA HIS A 53 8.31 -10.66 8.45
C HIS A 53 7.42 -11.88 8.66
N SER A 54 6.44 -11.78 9.55
CA SER A 54 5.49 -12.86 9.78
C SER A 54 4.72 -13.20 8.51
N MET A 55 4.15 -12.18 7.84
CA MET A 55 3.40 -12.33 6.59
C MET A 55 4.22 -13.02 5.50
N TYR A 56 5.45 -12.56 5.22
CA TYR A 56 6.28 -13.17 4.17
C TYR A 56 6.79 -14.56 4.53
N ARG A 57 7.04 -14.83 5.82
CA ARG A 57 7.38 -16.18 6.29
C ARG A 57 6.22 -17.13 6.02
N THR A 58 5.00 -16.75 6.39
CA THR A 58 3.79 -17.54 6.15
C THR A 58 3.55 -17.73 4.65
N LYS A 59 3.73 -16.70 3.83
CA LYS A 59 3.65 -16.83 2.36
C LYS A 59 4.67 -17.84 1.82
N ALA A 60 5.93 -17.76 2.26
CA ALA A 60 6.97 -18.67 1.83
C ALA A 60 6.67 -20.12 2.23
N GLU A 61 6.09 -20.35 3.41
CA GLU A 61 5.65 -21.67 3.86
C GLU A 61 4.49 -22.20 3.01
N LEU A 62 3.49 -21.36 2.71
CA LEU A 62 2.41 -21.70 1.79
C LEU A 62 2.99 -22.10 0.43
N ASP A 63 3.92 -21.33 -0.13
CA ASP A 63 4.55 -21.63 -1.42
C ASP A 63 5.29 -22.96 -1.41
N ARG A 64 6.10 -23.22 -0.37
CA ARG A 64 6.90 -24.44 -0.24
C ARG A 64 6.04 -25.69 -0.04
N SER A 65 4.98 -25.58 0.74
CA SER A 65 4.10 -26.70 1.11
C SER A 65 3.02 -27.03 0.06
N PHE A 66 2.84 -26.18 -0.96
CA PHE A 66 1.73 -26.34 -1.92
C PHE A 66 1.77 -27.67 -2.68
N GLY A 67 2.95 -28.14 -3.10
CA GLY A 67 3.08 -29.43 -3.79
C GLY A 67 2.63 -30.61 -2.91
N THR A 68 2.93 -30.56 -1.61
CA THR A 68 2.47 -31.56 -0.63
C THR A 68 0.96 -31.47 -0.43
N PHE A 69 0.40 -30.27 -0.35
CA PHE A 69 -1.04 -30.06 -0.30
C PHE A 69 -1.75 -30.71 -1.50
N VAL A 70 -1.30 -30.47 -2.74
CA VAL A 70 -1.91 -31.05 -3.94
C VAL A 70 -1.86 -32.59 -3.92
N LYS A 71 -0.75 -33.18 -3.46
CA LYS A 71 -0.62 -34.64 -3.32
C LYS A 71 -1.53 -35.24 -2.24
N ALA A 72 -1.89 -34.46 -1.24
CA ALA A 72 -2.77 -34.89 -0.14
C ALA A 72 -4.25 -34.90 -0.53
N LEU A 73 -4.64 -34.16 -1.58
CA LEU A 73 -6.01 -34.16 -2.10
C LEU A 73 -6.37 -35.53 -2.69
N ARG A 74 -7.50 -36.07 -2.26
CA ARG A 74 -7.95 -37.42 -2.69
C ARG A 74 -9.23 -37.35 -3.53
N PRO A 75 -9.32 -38.10 -4.64
CA PRO A 75 -10.55 -38.21 -5.41
C PRO A 75 -11.61 -39.04 -4.67
N GLY A 76 -12.88 -38.82 -5.03
CA GLY A 76 -14.01 -39.60 -4.54
C GLY A 76 -14.92 -38.88 -3.53
N PRO A 77 -16.14 -39.40 -3.28
CA PRO A 77 -17.13 -38.77 -2.41
C PRO A 77 -16.84 -38.95 -0.91
N LEU A 78 -16.15 -40.04 -0.52
CA LEU A 78 -15.85 -40.33 0.89
C LEU A 78 -14.69 -39.51 1.45
N THR A 79 -13.96 -38.78 0.60
CA THR A 79 -12.79 -37.97 0.98
C THR A 79 -13.15 -36.49 1.16
N GLY A 80 -14.43 -36.13 1.02
CA GLY A 80 -14.90 -34.74 1.10
C GLY A 80 -14.46 -34.03 2.37
N ARG A 81 -14.69 -34.66 3.54
CA ARG A 81 -14.28 -34.09 4.83
C ARG A 81 -12.76 -33.89 4.94
N THR A 82 -11.97 -34.87 4.52
CA THR A 82 -10.50 -34.75 4.53
C THR A 82 -10.02 -33.62 3.62
N ASN A 83 -10.58 -33.50 2.41
CA ASN A 83 -10.25 -32.41 1.51
C ASN A 83 -10.68 -31.06 2.08
N GLN A 84 -11.85 -30.99 2.73
CA GLN A 84 -12.34 -29.79 3.39
C GLN A 84 -11.41 -29.36 4.52
N ASP A 85 -11.00 -30.27 5.40
CA ASP A 85 -10.07 -29.97 6.50
C ASP A 85 -8.72 -29.45 5.97
N LEU A 86 -8.21 -30.03 4.87
CA LEU A 86 -6.99 -29.57 4.20
C LEU A 86 -7.13 -28.14 3.66
N VAL A 87 -8.24 -27.86 2.97
CA VAL A 87 -8.53 -26.54 2.40
C VAL A 87 -8.74 -25.50 3.50
N THR A 88 -9.50 -25.82 4.54
CA THR A 88 -9.73 -24.91 5.67
C THR A 88 -8.44 -24.61 6.43
N THR A 89 -7.64 -25.63 6.73
CA THR A 89 -6.35 -25.45 7.43
C THR A 89 -5.44 -24.52 6.63
N ARG A 90 -5.35 -24.76 5.32
CA ARG A 90 -4.50 -23.95 4.44
C ARG A 90 -5.03 -22.54 4.22
N GLY A 91 -6.35 -22.38 4.08
CA GLY A 91 -7.01 -21.08 3.95
C GLY A 91 -6.85 -20.21 5.21
N ASN A 92 -6.76 -20.84 6.39
CA ASN A 92 -6.58 -20.15 7.66
C ASN A 92 -5.11 -19.82 8.00
N ALA A 93 -4.14 -20.19 7.15
CA ALA A 93 -2.72 -20.01 7.46
C ALA A 93 -2.30 -18.55 7.73
N MET A 94 -3.03 -17.57 7.18
CA MET A 94 -2.75 -16.14 7.37
C MET A 94 -3.62 -15.50 8.48
N ALA A 95 -4.51 -16.26 9.12
CA ALA A 95 -5.51 -15.72 10.05
C ALA A 95 -4.85 -15.03 11.28
N GLU A 96 -3.81 -15.64 11.85
CA GLU A 96 -3.08 -15.07 12.98
C GLU A 96 -2.40 -13.74 12.60
N VAL A 97 -1.72 -13.70 11.44
CA VAL A 97 -1.08 -12.47 10.94
C VAL A 97 -2.12 -11.36 10.73
N GLN A 98 -3.27 -11.68 10.15
CA GLN A 98 -4.36 -10.72 9.94
C GLN A 98 -4.96 -10.21 11.25
N SER A 99 -5.13 -11.10 12.22
CA SER A 99 -5.60 -10.76 13.56
C SER A 99 -4.62 -9.83 14.26
N ASP A 100 -3.32 -10.12 14.19
CA ASP A 100 -2.27 -9.28 14.78
C ASP A 100 -2.17 -7.89 14.14
N ILE A 101 -2.29 -7.82 12.80
CA ILE A 101 -2.31 -6.53 12.07
C ILE A 101 -3.50 -5.70 12.54
N SER A 102 -4.70 -6.28 12.53
CA SER A 102 -5.95 -5.58 12.85
C SER A 102 -5.98 -5.19 14.33
N GLY A 103 -5.58 -6.09 15.23
CA GLY A 103 -5.52 -5.85 16.66
C GLY A 103 -4.56 -4.71 17.01
N PHE A 104 -3.35 -4.69 16.44
CA PHE A 104 -2.43 -3.58 16.70
C PHE A 104 -2.90 -2.26 16.07
N ARG A 105 -3.44 -2.31 14.85
CA ARG A 105 -4.02 -1.15 14.18
C ARG A 105 -5.12 -0.51 15.01
N ASP A 106 -6.11 -1.30 15.44
CA ASP A 106 -7.33 -0.79 16.04
C ASP A 106 -7.18 -0.48 17.53
N HIS A 107 -6.30 -1.19 18.25
CA HIS A 107 -6.11 -0.98 19.69
C HIS A 107 -4.91 -0.10 20.06
N VAL A 108 -3.97 0.16 19.14
CA VAL A 108 -2.77 0.95 19.43
C VAL A 108 -2.62 2.14 18.49
N VAL A 109 -2.61 1.90 17.18
CA VAL A 109 -2.31 2.95 16.19
C VAL A 109 -3.46 3.95 16.09
N ARG A 110 -4.69 3.46 15.84
CA ARG A 110 -5.88 4.31 15.69
C ARG A 110 -6.13 5.17 16.95
N PRO A 111 -6.11 4.62 18.18
CA PRO A 111 -6.27 5.46 19.38
C PRO A 111 -5.16 6.50 19.52
N PHE A 112 -3.92 6.15 19.20
CA PHE A 112 -2.80 7.10 19.25
C PHE A 112 -2.98 8.25 18.26
N GLU A 113 -3.20 7.97 16.98
CA GLU A 113 -3.38 9.02 15.96
C GLU A 113 -4.58 9.91 16.27
N ASN A 114 -5.70 9.32 16.70
CA ASN A 114 -6.89 10.08 17.12
C ASN A 114 -6.59 10.98 18.32
N ASN A 115 -5.86 10.48 19.32
CA ASN A 115 -5.51 11.26 20.51
C ASN A 115 -4.57 12.41 20.19
N ILE A 116 -3.60 12.21 19.28
CA ILE A 116 -2.72 13.30 18.84
C ILE A 116 -3.49 14.34 18.02
N ALA A 117 -4.40 13.93 17.13
CA ALA A 117 -5.26 14.86 16.41
C ALA A 117 -6.16 15.68 17.35
N ASN A 118 -6.75 15.02 18.36
CA ASN A 118 -7.54 15.68 19.41
C ASN A 118 -6.68 16.64 20.24
N LEU A 119 -5.44 16.26 20.56
CA LEU A 119 -4.50 17.11 21.28
C LEU A 119 -4.12 18.34 20.46
N ALA A 120 -3.85 18.18 19.16
CA ALA A 120 -3.59 19.30 18.26
C ALA A 120 -4.78 20.26 18.21
N THR A 121 -6.01 19.74 18.14
CA THR A 121 -7.24 20.55 18.18
C THR A 121 -7.41 21.26 19.54
N PHE A 122 -7.14 20.56 20.65
CA PHE A 122 -7.23 21.13 22.00
C PHE A 122 -6.24 22.28 22.21
N LEU A 123 -5.02 22.13 21.70
CA LEU A 123 -3.97 23.16 21.78
C LEU A 123 -4.23 24.30 20.77
N GLY A 124 -4.92 24.01 19.66
CA GLY A 124 -5.26 24.89 18.54
C GLY A 124 -6.38 25.92 18.76
N VAL A 125 -6.82 26.18 20.00
CA VAL A 125 -7.63 27.37 20.34
C VAL A 125 -6.75 28.51 20.91
N ALA A 126 -5.47 28.26 21.23
CA ALA A 126 -4.64 29.22 21.95
C ALA A 126 -3.55 29.95 21.12
N ALA A 127 -3.21 29.53 19.90
CA ALA A 127 -2.16 30.20 19.14
C ALA A 127 -2.28 29.94 17.64
N GLY A 128 -2.35 31.00 16.84
CA GLY A 128 -2.23 30.93 15.38
C GLY A 128 -0.81 30.56 14.94
N ALA A 129 -0.49 29.27 14.93
CA ALA A 129 0.83 28.76 14.54
C ALA A 129 0.70 27.68 13.45
N ASP A 130 1.45 27.88 12.36
CA ASP A 130 1.68 27.00 11.21
C ASP A 130 2.31 25.62 11.54
N GLU A 131 2.41 25.23 12.82
CA GLU A 131 3.16 24.04 13.26
C GLU A 131 2.30 22.84 13.71
N THR A 132 0.97 22.90 13.61
CA THR A 132 0.07 21.90 14.22
C THR A 132 -0.49 20.80 13.33
N ASP A 133 -0.16 20.74 12.04
CA ASP A 133 -0.77 19.74 11.15
C ASP A 133 0.01 18.42 11.16
N MET A 134 0.16 17.82 12.34
CA MET A 134 0.82 16.51 12.49
C MET A 134 -0.02 15.42 11.81
N SER A 135 0.37 15.06 10.59
CA SER A 135 -0.22 13.97 9.84
C SER A 135 0.53 12.67 10.12
N PHE A 136 -0.07 11.75 10.88
CA PHE A 136 0.52 10.43 11.08
C PHE A 136 0.11 9.47 9.94
N PRO A 137 1.07 8.72 9.35
CA PRO A 137 0.78 7.80 8.25
C PRO A 137 0.49 6.37 8.68
N TYR A 138 0.65 6.05 9.97
CA TYR A 138 0.75 4.67 10.44
C TYR A 138 -0.56 3.90 10.26
N LEU A 139 -1.72 4.51 10.51
CA LEU A 139 -3.00 3.85 10.31
C LEU A 139 -3.12 3.29 8.87
N LEU A 140 -2.76 4.11 7.88
CA LEU A 140 -2.80 3.72 6.47
C LEU A 140 -1.72 2.70 6.10
N HIS A 141 -0.54 2.73 6.74
CA HIS A 141 0.47 1.69 6.59
C HIS A 141 -0.02 0.32 7.07
N PHE A 142 -0.73 0.29 8.20
CA PHE A 142 -1.33 -0.95 8.71
C PHE A 142 -2.48 -1.43 7.82
N ASP A 143 -3.27 -0.53 7.22
CA ASP A 143 -4.28 -0.89 6.23
C ASP A 143 -3.64 -1.47 4.96
N ALA A 144 -2.58 -0.85 4.44
CA ALA A 144 -1.84 -1.39 3.30
C ALA A 144 -1.26 -2.79 3.60
N LEU A 145 -0.70 -2.98 4.79
CA LEU A 145 -0.21 -4.29 5.25
C LEU A 145 -1.33 -5.32 5.35
N PHE A 146 -2.51 -4.93 5.85
CA PHE A 146 -3.69 -5.78 5.89
C PHE A 146 -4.10 -6.21 4.48
N TYR A 147 -4.22 -5.28 3.53
CA TYR A 147 -4.60 -5.60 2.15
C TYR A 147 -3.60 -6.52 1.45
N ARG A 148 -2.30 -6.35 1.69
CA ARG A 148 -1.27 -7.30 1.21
C ARG A 148 -1.50 -8.71 1.75
N SER A 149 -1.79 -8.83 3.04
CA SER A 149 -2.08 -10.14 3.65
C SER A 149 -3.35 -10.76 3.06
N ARG A 150 -4.37 -9.95 2.74
CA ARG A 150 -5.61 -10.41 2.09
C ARG A 150 -5.34 -10.87 0.66
N LEU A 151 -4.51 -10.16 -0.10
CA LEU A 151 -4.09 -10.63 -1.43
C LEU A 151 -3.48 -12.03 -1.37
N ILE A 152 -2.61 -12.31 -0.39
CA ILE A 152 -2.00 -13.64 -0.26
C ILE A 152 -3.06 -14.72 -0.01
N VAL A 153 -4.08 -14.45 0.83
CA VAL A 153 -5.20 -15.38 1.06
C VAL A 153 -5.99 -15.61 -0.21
N LEU A 154 -6.27 -14.57 -0.98
CA LEU A 154 -7.04 -14.67 -2.22
C LEU A 154 -6.28 -15.41 -3.32
N GLU A 155 -4.98 -15.13 -3.47
CA GLU A 155 -4.07 -15.90 -4.34
C GLU A 155 -4.10 -17.38 -3.97
N GLU A 156 -4.01 -17.69 -2.68
CA GLU A 156 -4.04 -19.07 -2.21
C GLU A 156 -5.40 -19.73 -2.46
N GLY A 157 -6.50 -19.00 -2.28
CA GLY A 157 -7.85 -19.43 -2.64
C GLY A 157 -7.97 -19.85 -4.11
N LEU A 158 -7.45 -19.03 -5.04
CA LEU A 158 -7.40 -19.36 -6.47
C LEU A 158 -6.53 -20.57 -6.76
N ARG A 159 -5.36 -20.68 -6.12
CA ARG A 159 -4.48 -21.85 -6.30
C ARG A 159 -5.13 -23.14 -5.82
N MET A 160 -5.79 -23.11 -4.66
CA MET A 160 -6.54 -24.24 -4.14
C MET A 160 -7.72 -24.61 -5.04
N GLN A 161 -8.46 -23.61 -5.55
CA GLN A 161 -9.54 -23.82 -6.53
C GLN A 161 -9.02 -24.54 -7.78
N ILE A 162 -7.92 -24.06 -8.37
CA ILE A 162 -7.31 -24.68 -9.56
C ILE A 162 -6.87 -26.11 -9.25
N ALA A 163 -6.25 -26.35 -8.10
CA ALA A 163 -5.85 -27.70 -7.69
C ALA A 163 -7.04 -28.65 -7.57
N LEU A 164 -8.12 -28.23 -6.91
CA LEU A 164 -9.34 -29.02 -6.75
C LEU A 164 -10.01 -29.34 -8.09
N ASN A 165 -10.03 -28.39 -9.02
CA ASN A 165 -10.57 -28.60 -10.38
C ASN A 165 -9.77 -29.64 -11.19
N ASN A 166 -8.47 -29.79 -10.90
CA ASN A 166 -7.56 -30.67 -11.64
C ASN A 166 -7.45 -32.09 -11.04
N ILE A 167 -8.19 -32.41 -9.98
CA ILE A 167 -8.21 -33.77 -9.42
C ILE A 167 -8.90 -34.73 -10.40
N ARG A 168 -8.19 -35.81 -10.80
CA ARG A 168 -8.77 -36.86 -11.66
C ARG A 168 -9.92 -37.56 -10.94
N GLY A 169 -11.05 -37.76 -11.61
CA GLY A 169 -12.24 -38.35 -10.99
C GLY A 169 -12.91 -37.39 -10.00
N ASN A 170 -12.95 -36.11 -10.36
CA ASN A 170 -13.48 -35.03 -9.53
C ASN A 170 -14.90 -35.35 -9.04
N SER A 171 -15.10 -35.36 -7.73
CA SER A 171 -16.42 -35.61 -7.13
C SER A 171 -17.28 -34.34 -7.19
N GLN A 172 -18.61 -34.50 -7.10
CA GLN A 172 -19.51 -33.34 -6.97
C GLN A 172 -19.13 -32.46 -5.77
N HIS A 173 -18.71 -33.06 -4.65
CA HIS A 173 -18.30 -32.34 -3.46
C HIS A 173 -17.04 -31.49 -3.69
N THR A 174 -16.00 -32.06 -4.29
CA THR A 174 -14.77 -31.33 -4.64
C THR A 174 -15.04 -30.19 -5.64
N SER A 175 -15.97 -30.39 -6.59
CA SER A 175 -16.42 -29.33 -7.50
C SER A 175 -17.17 -28.21 -6.76
N ILE A 176 -18.03 -28.54 -5.79
CA ILE A 176 -18.70 -27.55 -4.93
C ILE A 176 -17.67 -26.76 -4.15
N MET A 177 -16.68 -27.41 -3.53
CA MET A 177 -15.62 -26.71 -2.79
C MET A 177 -14.84 -25.73 -3.66
N ALA A 178 -14.46 -26.14 -4.87
CA ALA A 178 -13.78 -25.25 -5.81
C ALA A 178 -14.65 -24.02 -6.15
N LYS A 179 -15.94 -24.22 -6.42
CA LYS A 179 -16.88 -23.11 -6.69
C LYS A 179 -17.07 -22.21 -5.47
N THR A 180 -17.13 -22.76 -4.26
CA THR A 180 -17.22 -21.98 -3.02
C THR A 180 -15.99 -21.12 -2.81
N LEU A 181 -14.78 -21.68 -3.00
CA LEU A 181 -13.54 -20.90 -2.92
C LEU A 181 -13.54 -19.75 -3.93
N GLN A 182 -13.91 -20.02 -5.19
CA GLN A 182 -14.00 -18.98 -6.21
C GLN A 182 -15.00 -17.88 -5.82
N ALA A 183 -16.19 -18.25 -5.33
CA ALA A 183 -17.21 -17.29 -4.91
C ALA A 183 -16.74 -16.42 -3.73
N MET A 184 -16.10 -17.04 -2.73
CA MET A 184 -15.51 -16.32 -1.60
C MET A 184 -14.41 -15.36 -2.05
N THR A 185 -13.49 -15.83 -2.90
CA THR A 185 -12.42 -14.99 -3.47
C THR A 185 -12.99 -13.79 -4.20
N VAL A 186 -14.01 -13.98 -5.04
CA VAL A 186 -14.65 -12.88 -5.78
C VAL A 186 -15.33 -11.88 -4.85
N MET A 187 -16.05 -12.38 -3.84
CA MET A 187 -16.77 -11.55 -2.88
C MET A 187 -15.80 -10.67 -2.09
N GLU A 188 -14.81 -11.29 -1.45
CA GLU A 188 -13.81 -10.57 -0.66
C GLU A 188 -12.98 -9.61 -1.52
N ALA A 189 -12.60 -10.02 -2.73
CA ALA A 189 -11.81 -9.14 -3.60
C ALA A 189 -12.58 -7.88 -4.03
N LYS A 190 -13.90 -7.98 -4.26
CA LYS A 190 -14.74 -6.81 -4.55
C LYS A 190 -14.89 -5.88 -3.36
N GLU A 191 -15.10 -6.44 -2.17
CA GLU A 191 -15.22 -5.69 -0.93
C GLU A 191 -13.95 -4.87 -0.67
N HIS A 192 -12.78 -5.52 -0.70
CA HIS A 192 -11.50 -4.84 -0.46
C HIS A 192 -11.14 -3.84 -1.54
N LEU A 193 -11.53 -4.06 -2.80
CA LEU A 193 -11.26 -3.09 -3.87
C LEU A 193 -11.95 -1.74 -3.61
N ALA A 194 -13.14 -1.77 -3.01
CA ALA A 194 -13.85 -0.55 -2.61
C ALA A 194 -13.16 0.14 -1.42
N THR A 195 -12.78 -0.60 -0.38
CA THR A 195 -12.15 -0.03 0.82
C THR A 195 -10.73 0.48 0.55
N ILE A 196 -9.99 -0.12 -0.39
CA ILE A 196 -8.71 0.39 -0.87
C ILE A 196 -8.87 1.76 -1.53
N GLY A 197 -9.98 2.00 -2.25
CA GLY A 197 -10.28 3.32 -2.84
C GLY A 197 -10.30 4.42 -1.80
N THR A 198 -10.99 4.21 -0.68
CA THR A 198 -11.03 5.15 0.45
C THR A 198 -9.64 5.35 1.08
N ALA A 199 -8.83 4.29 1.18
CA ALA A 199 -7.46 4.41 1.70
C ALA A 199 -6.54 5.22 0.75
N ILE A 200 -6.75 5.12 -0.57
CA ILE A 200 -6.04 5.93 -1.57
C ILE A 200 -6.43 7.41 -1.43
N GLU A 201 -7.72 7.72 -1.32
CA GLU A 201 -8.20 9.10 -1.10
C GLU A 201 -7.60 9.71 0.18
N ALA A 202 -7.52 8.93 1.26
CA ALA A 202 -6.88 9.36 2.50
C ALA A 202 -5.36 9.60 2.34
N CYS A 203 -4.67 8.79 1.52
CA CYS A 203 -3.26 9.03 1.19
C CYS A 203 -3.07 10.30 0.37
N GLU A 204 -3.96 10.56 -0.59
CA GLU A 204 -3.94 11.78 -1.40
C GLU A 204 -4.13 13.03 -0.54
N ALA A 205 -5.13 13.02 0.34
CA ALA A 205 -5.42 14.11 1.27
C ALA A 205 -4.26 14.40 2.23
N LYS A 206 -3.56 13.35 2.68
CA LYS A 206 -2.38 13.48 3.56
C LYS A 206 -1.07 13.72 2.81
N GLY A 207 -1.02 13.62 1.48
CA GLY A 207 0.23 13.75 0.73
C GLY A 207 1.20 12.57 0.87
N LEU A 208 0.68 11.36 1.14
CA LEU A 208 1.46 10.12 1.33
C LEU A 208 1.78 9.47 -0.03
N LYS A 209 2.66 10.09 -0.81
CA LYS A 209 2.88 9.75 -2.24
C LYS A 209 3.37 8.32 -2.46
N ARG A 210 4.28 7.85 -1.60
CA ARG A 210 4.79 6.48 -1.66
C ARG A 210 3.73 5.46 -1.26
N LEU A 211 3.00 5.69 -0.17
CA LEU A 211 1.90 4.80 0.24
C LEU A 211 0.72 4.80 -0.74
N GLU A 212 0.39 5.94 -1.35
CA GLU A 212 -0.60 6.04 -2.43
C GLU A 212 -0.21 5.12 -3.60
N THR A 213 1.04 5.20 -4.03
CA THR A 213 1.60 4.37 -5.10
C THR A 213 1.46 2.88 -4.78
N GLU A 214 1.78 2.51 -3.54
CA GLU A 214 1.64 1.14 -3.04
C GLU A 214 0.18 0.66 -3.05
N LEU A 215 -0.75 1.42 -2.48
CA LEU A 215 -2.15 1.04 -2.41
C LEU A 215 -2.77 0.91 -3.81
N ARG A 216 -2.39 1.78 -4.75
CA ARG A 216 -2.79 1.65 -6.16
C ARG A 216 -2.26 0.36 -6.80
N LEU A 217 -1.02 -0.04 -6.52
CA LEU A 217 -0.48 -1.33 -6.97
C LEU A 217 -1.27 -2.50 -6.37
N VAL A 218 -1.55 -2.45 -5.06
CA VAL A 218 -2.39 -3.44 -4.36
C VAL A 218 -3.79 -3.51 -4.99
N GLN A 219 -4.42 -2.37 -5.29
CA GLN A 219 -5.72 -2.30 -5.94
C GLN A 219 -5.73 -2.99 -7.31
N ILE A 220 -4.68 -2.79 -8.12
CA ILE A 220 -4.53 -3.47 -9.41
C ILE A 220 -4.34 -4.99 -9.22
N PHE A 221 -3.65 -5.43 -8.16
CA PHE A 221 -3.56 -6.85 -7.85
C PHE A 221 -4.92 -7.46 -7.50
N PHE A 222 -5.77 -6.77 -6.74
CA PHE A 222 -7.15 -7.22 -6.50
C PHE A 222 -7.95 -7.33 -7.81
N HIS A 223 -7.76 -6.39 -8.74
CA HIS A 223 -8.32 -6.49 -10.09
C HIS A 223 -7.82 -7.75 -10.83
N ILE A 224 -6.53 -8.06 -10.75
CA ILE A 224 -5.95 -9.26 -11.36
C ILE A 224 -6.55 -10.53 -10.75
N VAL A 225 -6.69 -10.61 -9.41
CA VAL A 225 -7.38 -11.72 -8.73
C VAL A 225 -8.78 -11.90 -9.29
N LEU A 226 -9.56 -10.82 -9.40
CA LEU A 226 -10.93 -10.88 -9.94
C LEU A 226 -10.94 -11.41 -11.38
N ARG A 227 -10.04 -10.89 -12.23
CA ARG A 227 -9.90 -11.32 -13.62
C ARG A 227 -9.57 -12.81 -13.70
N ASP A 228 -8.62 -13.28 -12.91
CA ASP A 228 -8.18 -14.68 -12.89
C ASP A 228 -9.26 -15.60 -12.28
N ALA A 229 -10.11 -15.06 -11.40
CA ALA A 229 -11.35 -15.70 -10.93
C ALA A 229 -12.49 -15.67 -11.97
N GLY A 230 -12.28 -15.12 -13.16
CA GLY A 230 -13.28 -15.02 -14.23
C GLY A 230 -14.30 -13.89 -14.05
N THR A 231 -14.00 -12.88 -13.23
CA THR A 231 -14.89 -11.76 -12.90
C THR A 231 -14.27 -10.42 -13.32
N ARG A 232 -15.10 -9.48 -13.76
CA ARG A 232 -14.66 -8.09 -14.04
C ARG A 232 -14.78 -7.22 -12.80
N SER A 233 -13.86 -6.27 -12.65
CA SER A 233 -14.01 -5.15 -11.70
C SER A 233 -14.39 -3.86 -12.43
N SER A 234 -14.89 -2.88 -11.69
CA SER A 234 -15.11 -1.50 -12.16
C SER A 234 -13.87 -0.62 -12.13
N LEU A 235 -12.73 -1.12 -11.62
CA LEU A 235 -11.48 -0.35 -11.53
C LEU A 235 -11.01 0.17 -12.89
N ASP A 236 -10.76 1.49 -12.98
CA ASP A 236 -10.00 2.07 -14.08
C ASP A 236 -8.50 1.82 -13.87
N VAL A 237 -8.05 0.68 -14.41
CA VAL A 237 -6.64 0.24 -14.33
C VAL A 237 -5.73 1.22 -15.08
N SER A 238 -6.18 1.82 -16.18
CA SER A 238 -5.39 2.75 -16.99
C SER A 238 -5.11 4.05 -16.24
N ALA A 239 -6.14 4.62 -15.60
CA ALA A 239 -5.97 5.78 -14.73
C ALA A 239 -5.03 5.48 -13.56
N SER A 240 -5.19 4.32 -12.92
CA SER A 240 -4.34 3.91 -11.79
C SER A 240 -2.87 3.72 -12.19
N LEU A 241 -2.60 3.05 -13.31
CA LEU A 241 -1.24 2.89 -13.85
C LEU A 241 -0.62 4.24 -14.23
N THR A 242 -1.40 5.15 -14.82
CA THR A 242 -0.95 6.49 -15.17
C THR A 242 -0.55 7.28 -13.92
N LYS A 243 -1.37 7.20 -12.87
CA LYS A 243 -1.08 7.86 -11.60
C LYS A 243 0.13 7.27 -10.88
N ILE A 244 0.30 5.95 -10.88
CA ILE A 244 1.51 5.30 -10.35
C ILE A 244 2.75 5.80 -11.10
N GLN A 245 2.70 5.84 -12.44
CA GLN A 245 3.82 6.31 -13.24
C GLN A 245 4.18 7.77 -12.92
N ASP A 246 3.15 8.61 -12.81
CA ASP A 246 3.28 10.02 -12.44
C ASP A 246 3.99 10.20 -11.08
N LEU A 247 3.56 9.45 -10.06
CA LEU A 247 4.15 9.47 -8.73
C LEU A 247 5.60 8.97 -8.74
N CYS A 248 5.87 7.85 -9.42
CA CYS A 248 7.22 7.29 -9.53
C CYS A 248 8.21 8.24 -10.21
N GLN A 249 7.75 9.02 -11.21
CA GLN A 249 8.58 10.00 -11.92
C GLN A 249 8.79 11.27 -11.11
N THR A 250 7.74 11.74 -10.44
CA THR A 250 7.75 12.99 -9.65
C THR A 250 8.51 12.82 -8.33
N PHE A 251 8.44 11.63 -7.71
CA PHE A 251 9.06 11.32 -6.42
C PHE A 251 10.01 10.12 -6.51
N PRO A 252 11.15 10.25 -7.22
CA PRO A 252 12.03 9.13 -7.56
C PRO A 252 12.67 8.44 -6.35
N LYS A 253 12.93 9.20 -5.26
CA LYS A 253 13.57 8.69 -4.03
C LYS A 253 12.61 7.91 -3.12
N THR A 254 11.30 8.03 -3.30
CA THR A 254 10.27 7.40 -2.45
C THR A 254 9.34 6.51 -3.27
N ALA A 255 8.34 7.07 -3.94
CA ALA A 255 7.43 6.34 -4.81
C ALA A 255 8.18 5.63 -5.95
N GLY A 256 9.21 6.26 -6.51
CA GLY A 256 10.04 5.72 -7.59
C GLY A 256 10.74 4.41 -7.24
N LEU A 257 10.93 4.10 -5.95
CA LEU A 257 11.45 2.79 -5.52
C LEU A 257 10.53 1.63 -5.93
N LEU A 258 9.25 1.91 -6.18
CA LEU A 258 8.25 0.93 -6.63
C LEU A 258 8.20 0.80 -8.17
N SER A 259 9.06 1.50 -8.93
CA SER A 259 9.04 1.49 -10.40
C SER A 259 9.20 0.09 -11.01
N ASN A 260 10.01 -0.77 -10.40
CA ASN A 260 10.18 -2.16 -10.84
C ASN A 260 8.90 -2.97 -10.65
N THR A 261 8.24 -2.80 -9.50
CA THR A 261 6.93 -3.42 -9.21
C THR A 261 5.88 -2.92 -10.19
N TYR A 262 5.84 -1.60 -10.46
CA TYR A 262 4.98 -1.01 -11.47
C TYR A 262 5.19 -1.63 -12.85
N ALA A 263 6.44 -1.75 -13.32
CA ALA A 263 6.75 -2.34 -14.61
C ALA A 263 6.28 -3.80 -14.72
N ALA A 264 6.48 -4.60 -13.67
CA ALA A 264 6.00 -5.98 -13.61
C ALA A 264 4.47 -6.07 -13.66
N VAL A 265 3.76 -5.26 -12.85
CA VAL A 265 2.28 -5.23 -12.86
C VAL A 265 1.74 -4.79 -14.21
N LYS A 266 2.33 -3.74 -14.81
CA LYS A 266 1.96 -3.25 -16.12
C LYS A 266 2.07 -4.34 -17.18
N ALA A 267 3.14 -5.12 -17.18
CA ALA A 267 3.32 -6.25 -18.10
C ALA A 267 2.24 -7.33 -17.93
N VAL A 268 1.83 -7.63 -16.69
CA VAL A 268 0.75 -8.59 -16.39
C VAL A 268 -0.63 -8.07 -16.83
N VAL A 269 -0.90 -6.78 -16.65
CA VAL A 269 -2.16 -6.15 -17.07
C VAL A 269 -2.31 -6.20 -18.59
N TYR A 270 -1.24 -5.88 -19.34
CA TYR A 270 -1.27 -5.89 -20.81
C TYR A 270 -1.01 -7.27 -21.43
N GLY A 271 -1.03 -8.34 -20.63
CA GLY A 271 -0.88 -9.72 -21.13
C GLY A 271 0.51 -10.05 -21.70
N GLN A 272 1.51 -9.21 -21.45
CA GLN A 272 2.90 -9.43 -21.88
C GLN A 272 3.59 -10.50 -21.02
N GLN A 273 3.09 -10.70 -19.78
CA GLN A 273 3.52 -11.75 -18.89
C GLN A 273 2.30 -12.46 -18.30
N ARG A 274 2.41 -13.77 -18.05
CA ARG A 274 1.45 -14.45 -17.18
C ARG A 274 1.56 -13.85 -15.78
N CYS A 275 0.47 -13.86 -15.01
CA CYS A 275 0.52 -13.46 -13.62
C CYS A 275 1.52 -14.37 -12.88
N GLY A 276 2.74 -13.88 -12.68
CA GLY A 276 3.74 -14.51 -11.82
C GLY A 276 3.40 -14.25 -10.35
N ARG A 277 4.37 -14.47 -9.46
CA ARG A 277 4.23 -14.03 -8.07
C ARG A 277 3.96 -12.52 -8.04
N MET A 278 2.90 -12.09 -7.37
CA MET A 278 2.54 -10.66 -7.25
C MET A 278 3.64 -9.81 -6.63
N TYR A 279 4.52 -10.42 -5.84
CA TYR A 279 5.64 -9.76 -5.21
C TYR A 279 6.93 -10.38 -5.71
N THR A 280 7.76 -9.57 -6.39
CA THR A 280 9.13 -9.98 -6.70
C THR A 280 9.98 -9.82 -5.46
N GLU A 281 11.14 -10.49 -5.42
CA GLU A 281 12.10 -10.30 -4.33
C GLU A 281 12.53 -8.84 -4.23
N GLU A 282 12.56 -8.11 -5.33
CA GLU A 282 12.84 -6.68 -5.39
C GLU A 282 11.75 -5.84 -4.72
N SER A 283 10.47 -6.12 -4.98
CA SER A 283 9.35 -5.44 -4.30
C SER A 283 9.46 -5.62 -2.78
N VAL A 284 9.80 -6.85 -2.36
CA VAL A 284 9.99 -7.22 -0.96
C VAL A 284 11.17 -6.45 -0.35
N LYS A 285 12.31 -6.31 -1.05
CA LYS A 285 13.47 -5.49 -0.62
C LYS A 285 13.13 -4.03 -0.37
N VAL A 286 12.29 -3.42 -1.23
CA VAL A 286 11.85 -2.02 -1.06
C VAL A 286 10.95 -1.85 0.17
N TRP A 287 10.30 -2.91 0.63
CA TRP A 287 9.47 -2.87 1.83
C TRP A 287 10.28 -3.13 3.11
N TRP A 288 11.38 -3.87 3.01
CA TRP A 288 12.33 -4.09 4.10
C TRP A 288 13.16 -2.87 4.50
N THR A 289 13.19 -1.80 3.71
CA THR A 289 14.00 -0.60 4.00
C THR A 289 13.31 0.38 4.96
N TRP A 290 11.98 0.30 5.10
CA TRP A 290 11.19 1.17 5.96
C TRP A 290 11.37 1.02 7.48
N PRO A 291 11.53 -0.19 8.05
CA PRO A 291 11.48 -0.38 9.49
C PRO A 291 12.80 -0.09 10.24
N LYS A 292 13.48 0.98 9.88
CA LYS A 292 14.79 1.34 10.45
C LYS A 292 14.76 2.60 11.30
N TYR A 293 13.61 2.98 11.83
CA TYR A 293 13.46 4.18 12.64
C TYR A 293 14.39 4.14 13.86
N ILE A 294 15.27 5.14 13.97
CA ILE A 294 16.17 5.34 15.10
C ILE A 294 15.70 6.58 15.86
N THR A 295 15.41 6.42 17.15
CA THR A 295 15.00 7.52 18.02
C THR A 295 16.11 8.54 18.24
N GLY A 296 15.75 9.78 18.58
CA GLY A 296 16.67 10.83 19.03
C GLY A 296 16.80 12.02 18.08
N LYS A 297 16.21 11.95 16.89
CA LYS A 297 16.14 13.04 15.91
C LYS A 297 14.81 13.05 15.17
N LEU A 298 13.71 13.27 15.89
CA LEU A 298 12.40 13.41 15.25
C LEU A 298 12.38 14.66 14.36
N LYS A 299 11.92 14.49 13.13
CA LYS A 299 11.69 15.56 12.15
C LYS A 299 10.29 15.47 11.60
N TYR A 300 9.80 16.59 11.07
CA TYR A 300 8.54 16.68 10.35
C TYR A 300 8.80 17.21 8.94
N CYS A 301 8.04 16.73 7.96
CA CYS A 301 8.08 17.28 6.61
C CYS A 301 7.06 18.42 6.45
N THR A 302 7.00 19.02 5.26
CA THR A 302 6.04 20.10 4.94
C THR A 302 4.57 19.66 5.04
N PHE A 303 4.29 18.36 4.99
CA PHE A 303 2.97 17.77 5.20
C PHE A 303 2.77 17.27 6.65
N GLY A 304 3.68 17.60 7.56
CA GLY A 304 3.60 17.23 8.97
C GLY A 304 3.82 15.74 9.27
N HIS A 305 4.37 14.97 8.32
CA HIS A 305 4.69 13.57 8.56
C HIS A 305 5.91 13.43 9.47
N PRO A 306 5.82 12.69 10.60
CA PRO A 306 6.96 12.42 11.46
C PRO A 306 7.91 11.41 10.81
N TYR A 307 9.22 11.64 10.92
CA TYR A 307 10.27 10.70 10.50
C TYR A 307 11.53 10.87 11.33
N SER A 308 12.39 9.86 11.35
CA SER A 308 13.70 9.94 12.00
C SER A 308 14.72 10.60 11.06
N GLY A 309 15.23 11.76 11.46
CA GLY A 309 16.36 12.41 10.80
C GLY A 309 17.70 11.71 11.01
N GLU A 310 17.75 10.69 11.87
CA GLU A 310 18.90 9.78 12.00
C GLU A 310 18.84 8.68 10.94
N THR A 311 17.64 8.17 10.65
CA THR A 311 17.43 7.09 9.67
C THR A 311 17.36 7.60 8.24
N TRP A 312 16.69 8.72 8.01
CA TRP A 312 16.43 9.27 6.68
C TRP A 312 16.89 10.70 6.55
N ALA A 313 17.49 11.02 5.39
CA ALA A 313 17.82 12.39 5.03
C ALA A 313 16.55 13.23 4.78
N ASP A 314 15.56 12.63 4.11
CA ASP A 314 14.29 13.23 3.72
C ASP A 314 13.10 12.41 4.24
N CYS A 315 11.91 13.00 4.24
CA CYS A 315 10.68 12.28 4.59
C CYS A 315 10.49 11.06 3.67
N PRO A 316 10.32 9.85 4.22
CA PRO A 316 10.33 8.66 3.40
C PRO A 316 8.98 8.44 2.66
N GLU A 317 7.93 9.20 3.00
CA GLU A 317 6.64 9.21 2.29
C GLU A 317 6.60 10.21 1.12
N CYS A 318 7.09 11.42 1.37
CA CYS A 318 7.01 12.52 0.41
C CYS A 318 8.24 12.57 -0.49
N GLY A 319 9.44 12.42 0.09
CA GLY A 319 10.70 12.66 -0.61
C GLY A 319 10.82 14.08 -1.13
N GLU A 320 11.75 14.28 -2.05
CA GLU A 320 11.91 15.52 -2.80
C GLU A 320 11.14 15.43 -4.12
N GLU A 321 10.33 16.46 -4.40
CA GLU A 321 9.63 16.59 -5.68
C GLU A 321 10.62 17.00 -6.77
N VAL A 322 10.64 16.25 -7.87
CA VAL A 322 11.48 16.54 -9.04
C VAL A 322 10.59 16.99 -10.20
N GLN A 323 10.99 18.08 -10.87
CA GLN A 323 10.31 18.48 -12.10
C GLN A 323 10.37 17.35 -13.13
N LYS A 324 9.20 16.97 -13.65
CA LYS A 324 9.13 15.96 -14.71
C LYS A 324 10.06 16.36 -15.85
N PRO A 325 10.87 15.43 -16.38
CA PRO A 325 11.49 15.67 -17.67
C PRO A 325 10.35 15.99 -18.63
N GLN A 326 10.35 17.21 -19.20
CA GLN A 326 9.40 17.58 -20.24
C GLN A 326 9.37 16.44 -21.26
N ALA A 327 8.18 15.90 -21.54
CA ALA A 327 8.02 14.88 -22.56
C ALA A 327 8.67 15.43 -23.82
N ARG A 328 9.82 14.86 -24.23
CA ARG A 328 10.50 15.27 -25.45
C ARG A 328 9.48 15.09 -26.56
N ASN A 329 8.99 16.19 -27.12
CA ASN A 329 8.06 16.11 -28.23
C ASN A 329 8.78 15.39 -29.38
N PRO A 330 8.45 14.14 -29.72
CA PRO A 330 9.17 13.42 -30.77
C PRO A 330 9.05 14.18 -32.11
N GLU A 331 7.96 14.93 -32.30
CA GLU A 331 7.71 15.79 -33.45
C GLU A 331 8.68 16.97 -33.53
N SER A 332 9.25 17.45 -32.41
CA SER A 332 10.29 18.48 -32.46
C SER A 332 11.65 17.95 -32.96
N PHE A 333 11.83 16.63 -32.96
CA PHE A 333 13.02 15.96 -33.50
C PHE A 333 12.79 15.37 -34.90
N LEU A 334 11.53 15.12 -35.27
CA LEU A 334 11.13 14.83 -36.63
C LEU A 334 11.15 16.13 -37.44
N LYS A 335 12.30 16.44 -38.03
CA LYS A 335 12.43 17.52 -39.02
C LYS A 335 11.78 17.11 -40.34
N GLU A 336 10.48 16.81 -40.32
CA GLU A 336 9.72 16.30 -41.46
C GLU A 336 9.81 17.25 -42.66
N LYS A 337 9.80 18.57 -42.41
CA LYS A 337 10.02 19.57 -43.47
C LYS A 337 11.40 19.45 -44.12
N ASP A 338 12.45 19.22 -43.33
CA ASP A 338 13.82 19.08 -43.85
C ASP A 338 13.99 17.73 -44.57
N PHE A 339 13.36 16.67 -44.06
CA PHE A 339 13.31 15.36 -44.70
C PHE A 339 12.59 15.42 -46.05
N VAL A 340 11.41 16.03 -46.11
CA VAL A 340 10.63 16.21 -47.35
C VAL A 340 11.37 17.13 -48.32
N ALA A 341 12.05 18.18 -47.84
CA ALA A 341 12.89 19.04 -48.67
C ALA A 341 14.08 18.26 -49.27
N ALA A 342 14.76 17.43 -48.47
CA ALA A 342 15.84 16.57 -48.93
C ALA A 342 15.37 15.54 -49.97
N MET A 343 14.22 14.89 -49.73
CA MET A 343 13.62 13.95 -50.67
C MET A 343 13.22 14.62 -51.99
N ARG A 344 12.67 15.85 -51.95
CA ARG A 344 12.36 16.64 -53.15
C ARG A 344 13.61 17.07 -53.90
N ALA A 345 14.68 17.44 -53.20
CA ALA A 345 15.97 17.78 -53.80
C ALA A 345 16.60 16.55 -54.49
N MET A 346 16.57 15.39 -53.83
CA MET A 346 17.03 14.13 -54.42
C MET A 346 16.24 13.78 -55.68
N ALA A 347 14.89 13.86 -55.64
CA ALA A 347 14.04 13.57 -56.79
C ALA A 347 14.24 14.53 -57.98
N LYS A 348 14.58 15.80 -57.73
CA LYS A 348 14.96 16.76 -58.77
C LYS A 348 16.30 16.39 -59.40
N ASN A 349 17.28 16.00 -58.59
CA ASN A 349 18.58 15.54 -59.09
C ASN A 349 18.44 14.23 -59.89
N THR A 350 17.54 13.32 -59.54
CA THR A 350 17.32 12.08 -60.32
C THR A 350 16.74 12.33 -61.72
N LYS A 351 16.06 13.46 -61.93
CA LYS A 351 15.56 13.86 -63.27
C LYS A 351 16.66 14.43 -64.18
N GLN A 352 17.82 14.84 -63.64
CA GLN A 352 18.98 15.25 -64.45
C GLN A 352 19.77 14.05 -65.03
N TRP A 353 19.52 12.83 -64.54
CA TRP A 353 20.20 11.60 -64.99
C TRP A 353 19.38 10.78 -66.00
N ARG A 354 18.26 11.30 -66.49
CA ARG A 354 17.53 10.72 -67.63
C ARG A 354 17.71 11.63 -68.85
N VAL A 355 18.84 11.46 -69.52
CA VAL A 355 19.01 11.79 -70.96
C VAL A 355 18.54 10.57 -71.75
#